data_AF-A0A2I0XIW0-F1
#
_entry.id   AF-A0A2I0XIW0-F1
#
_cell.length_a   1.000
_cell.length_b   1.000
_cell.length_c   1.000
_cell.angle_alpha   90.00
_cell.angle_beta   90.00
_cell.angle_gamma   90.00
#
_symmetry.space_group_name_H-M   'P 1'
#
loop_
_entity.id
_entity.type
_entity.pdbx_description
1 polymer ?
#
loop_
_entity_poly.entity_id
_entity_poly.type
_entity_poly.pdbx_seq_one_letter_code
_entity_poly.pdbx_strand_id
1 'polypeptide(L)' 'MSRLTSILPKIFSPYQMGFIKGLAIGHNIILAQEFFHDLDVKVRGGNIILILDISKSYDNID' A
#
# COMPACT_ATOMS: atom_id res chain seq x y z
N MET A 1 19.74 -0.79 16.64
CA MET A 1 18.72 -0.82 15.57
C MET A 1 18.50 -2.22 14.96
N SER A 2 18.64 -3.31 15.73
CA SER A 2 18.50 -4.68 15.19
C SER A 2 17.30 -5.44 15.75
N ARG A 3 16.82 -5.12 16.96
CA ARG A 3 15.70 -5.83 17.60
C ARG A 3 14.37 -5.56 16.88
N LEU A 4 14.05 -4.31 16.56
CA LEU A 4 12.79 -3.96 15.90
C LEU A 4 12.72 -4.52 14.47
N THR A 5 13.82 -4.44 13.72
CA THR A 5 13.94 -4.96 12.35
C THR A 5 13.64 -6.45 12.24
N SER A 6 13.89 -7.23 13.30
CA SER A 6 13.56 -8.65 13.34
C SER A 6 12.06 -8.95 13.51
N ILE A 7 11.29 -7.99 14.04
CA ILE A 7 9.87 -8.12 14.32
C ILE A 7 9.02 -7.46 13.24
N LEU A 8 9.52 -6.39 12.60
CA LEU A 8 8.82 -5.64 11.54
C LEU A 8 8.21 -6.54 10.44
N PRO A 9 8.87 -7.59 9.93
CA PRO A 9 8.26 -8.49 8.94
C PRO A 9 7.01 -9.23 9.42
N LYS A 10 6.81 -9.35 10.74
CA LYS A 10 5.62 -9.98 11.34
C LYS A 10 4.46 -9.00 11.53
N ILE A 11 4.73 -7.69 11.47
CA ILE A 11 3.76 -6.62 11.70
C ILE A 11 3.31 -6.00 10.37
N PHE A 12 4.20 -5.95 9.38
CA PHE A 12 3.86 -5.43 8.06
C PHE A 12 2.78 -6.29 7.39
N SER A 13 1.79 -5.60 6.85
CA SER A 13 0.83 -6.21 5.95
C SER A 13 1.55 -6.76 4.70
N PRO A 14 1.12 -7.89 4.14
CA PRO A 14 1.65 -8.37 2.85
C PRO A 14 1.46 -7.36 1.70
N TYR A 15 0.54 -6.39 1.86
CA TYR A 15 0.28 -5.33 0.88
C TYR A 15 0.97 -4.01 1.21
N GLN A 16 1.74 -3.94 2.31
CA GLN A 16 2.50 -2.74 2.64
C GLN A 16 3.77 -2.72 1.78
N MET A 17 3.80 -1.88 0.75
CA MET A 17 4.96 -1.80 -0.14
C MET A 17 5.94 -0.67 0.22
N GLY A 18 5.50 0.30 1.05
CA GLY A 18 6.33 1.41 1.51
C GLY A 18 7.27 1.03 2.66
N PHE A 19 8.47 1.60 2.65
CA PHE A 19 9.48 1.47 3.73
C PHE A 19 9.97 0.03 4.00
N ILE A 20 9.75 -0.90 3.07
CA ILE A 20 10.29 -2.26 3.12
C ILE A 20 11.60 -2.33 2.32
N LYS A 21 12.65 -2.83 2.95
CA LYS A 21 13.95 -3.03 2.29
C LYS A 21 13.81 -4.03 1.15
N GLY A 22 14.21 -3.62 -0.06
CA GLY A 22 14.19 -4.48 -1.26
C GLY A 22 12.94 -4.34 -2.13
N LEU A 23 11.91 -3.61 -1.69
CA LEU A 23 10.79 -3.24 -2.54
C LEU A 23 11.07 -1.91 -3.24
N ALA A 24 11.06 -1.93 -4.56
CA ALA A 24 11.20 -0.74 -5.39
C ALA A 24 9.84 -0.09 -5.66
N ILE A 25 9.83 1.24 -5.83
CA ILE A 25 8.64 2.05 -6.16
C ILE A 25 7.88 1.50 -7.38
N GLY A 26 8.58 0.87 -8.32
CA GLY A 26 7.99 0.23 -9.50
C GLY A 26 6.92 -0.81 -9.18
N HIS A 27 7.01 -1.51 -8.03
CA HIS A 27 5.98 -2.47 -7.61
C HIS A 27 4.64 -1.78 -7.35
N ASN A 28 4.65 -0.59 -6.74
CA ASN A 28 3.43 0.18 -6.49
C ASN A 28 2.78 0.66 -7.79
N ILE A 29 3.59 0.99 -8.80
CA ILE A 29 3.10 1.42 -10.11
C ILE A 29 2.38 0.27 -10.81
N ILE A 30 3.00 -0.93 -10.81
CA ILE A 30 2.39 -2.14 -11.40
C ILE A 30 1.10 -2.49 -10.65
N LEU A 31 1.11 -2.48 -9.31
CA LEU A 31 -0.07 -2.75 -8.50
C LEU A 31 -1.22 -1.76 -8.80
N ALA A 32 -0.90 -0.46 -8.94
CA ALA A 32 -1.89 0.54 -9.33
C ALA A 32 -2.47 0.25 -10.72
N GLN A 33 -1.63 -0.11 -11.69
CA GLN A 33 -2.08 -0.48 -13.04
C GLN A 33 -3.02 -1.69 -13.04
N GLU A 34 -2.73 -2.71 -12.22
CA GLU A 34 -3.61 -3.87 -12.03
C GLU A 34 -4.96 -3.44 -11.46
N PHE A 35 -4.99 -2.60 -10.42
CA PHE A 35 -6.26 -2.09 -9.89
C PHE A 35 -7.08 -1.31 -10.92
N PHE A 36 -6.43 -0.50 -11.76
CA PHE A 36 -7.12 0.21 -12.85
C PHE A 36 -7.64 -0.73 -13.94
N HIS A 37 -6.95 -1.85 -14.18
CA HIS A 37 -7.42 -2.87 -15.12
C HIS A 37 -8.67 -3.58 -14.59
N ASP A 38 -8.66 -3.94 -13.31
CA ASP A 38 -9.77 -4.63 -12.65
C ASP A 38 -11.02 -3.73 -12.48
N LEU A 39 -10.84 -2.41 -12.51
CA LEU A 39 -11.94 -1.45 -12.48
C LEU A 39 -12.86 -1.52 -13.71
N ASP A 40 -12.42 -2.05 -14.86
CA ASP A 40 -13.22 -2.10 -16.10
C ASP A 40 -14.17 -3.33 -16.16
N VAL A 41 -14.26 -4.10 -15.07
CA VAL A 41 -15.12 -5.28 -15.01
C VAL A 41 -16.59 -4.89 -14.85
N LYS A 42 -17.50 -5.50 -15.61
CA LYS A 42 -18.95 -5.30 -15.41
C LYS A 42 -19.42 -5.84 -14.06
N VAL A 43 -19.78 -4.93 -13.15
CA VAL A 43 -20.40 -5.26 -11.86
C VAL A 43 -21.74 -4.54 -11.69
N ARG A 44 -22.61 -5.09 -10.83
CA ARG A 44 -23.85 -4.42 -10.43
C ARG A 44 -23.50 -3.27 -9.48
N GLY A 45 -23.76 -2.03 -9.89
CA GLY A 45 -23.55 -0.84 -9.05
C GLY A 45 -22.27 -0.05 -9.36
N GLY A 46 -21.42 -0.52 -10.28
CA GLY A 46 -20.17 0.15 -10.67
C GLY A 46 -18.97 -0.16 -9.76
N ASN A 47 -17.77 0.13 -10.24
CA ASN A 47 -16.51 -0.09 -9.51
C ASN A 47 -15.96 1.24 -8.97
N ILE A 48 -15.25 1.19 -7.84
CA ILE A 48 -14.69 2.37 -7.17
C ILE A 48 -13.27 2.05 -6.69
N ILE A 49 -12.32 2.97 -6.93
CA ILE A 49 -11.02 3.01 -6.25
C ILE A 49 -11.05 4.12 -5.21
N LEU A 50 -10.54 3.82 -4.00
CA LEU A 50 -10.34 4.77 -2.92
C LEU A 50 -8.85 5.08 -2.79
N ILE A 51 -8.47 6.32 -3.12
CA ILE A 51 -7.11 6.83 -2.89
C ILE A 51 -7.15 7.63 -1.59
N LEU A 52 -6.47 7.12 -0.56
CA LEU A 52 -6.40 7.74 0.76
C LEU A 52 -4.99 8.31 0.98
N ASP A 53 -4.90 9.60 1.30
CA ASP A 53 -3.66 10.25 1.70
C ASP A 53 -3.81 10.79 3.13
N ILE A 54 -2.78 10.55 3.96
CA ILE A 54 -2.78 11.00 5.35
C ILE A 54 -1.95 12.27 5.44
N SER A 55 -2.62 13.41 5.58
CA SER A 55 -1.97 14.70 5.78
C SER A 55 -1.14 14.67 7.06
N LYS A 56 0.10 15.19 7.01
CA LYS A 56 1.02 15.30 8.17
C LYS A 56 1.08 14.03 9.03
N SER A 57 1.28 12.89 8.37
CA SER A 57 1.20 11.55 9.00
C SER A 57 2.10 11.37 10.21
N TYR A 58 3.22 12.09 10.32
CA TYR A 58 4.11 12.02 11.48
C TYR A 58 3.73 12.98 12.62
N ASP A 59 3.05 14.08 12.31
CA ASP A 59 2.65 15.08 13.32
C ASP A 59 1.32 14.71 13.99
N ASN A 60 0.50 13.87 13.33
CA ASN A 60 -0.80 13.42 13.82
C ASN A 60 -0.73 12.11 14.63
N ILE A 61 0.46 11.72 15.08
CA ILE A 61 0.65 10.54 15.95
C ILE A 61 0.78 11.06 17.38
N ASP A 62 -0.28 10.89 18.17
CA ASP A 62 -0.29 11.14 19.62
C ASP A 62 0.33 9.97 20.41
#